data_AF-A0A1F6RK15-F1
#
_entry.id   AF-A0A1F6RK15-F1
#
_cell.length_a   1.000
_cell.length_b   1.000
_cell.length_c   1.000
_cell.angle_alpha   90.00
_cell.angle_beta   90.00
_cell.angle_gamma   90.00
#
_symmetry.space_group_name_H-M   'P 1'
#
loop_
_entity.id
_entity.type
_entity.pdbx_description
1 polymer ?
#
loop_
_entity_poly.entity_id
_entity_poly.type
_entity_poly.pdbx_seq_one_letter_code
_entity_poly.pdbx_strand_id
1 'polypeptide(L)'
;MIYKDYDALKEWISGKNQQKRIDQLAKKYKGKKAVIYGAGILSSVIFDNYNLSDLNIVGVADQKFFGSDEEFKGCKAVAPYDMAEINPEVIIIATYNTGNVKDFIKEEILPDVGKIPIEPFVTKSLREKISEFLED
;
A
#
# COMPACT_ATOMS: atom_id res chain seq x y z
N MET A 1 -0.47 3.46 18.27
CA MET A 1 -1.38 3.18 17.12
C MET A 1 -2.62 4.06 17.24
N ILE A 2 -2.79 5.04 16.33
CA ILE A 2 -3.80 6.12 16.46
C ILE A 2 -5.24 5.62 16.17
N TYR A 3 -5.41 4.47 15.51
CA TYR A 3 -6.72 3.88 15.20
C TYR A 3 -6.84 2.51 15.87
N LYS A 4 -7.88 2.33 16.69
CA LYS A 4 -8.04 1.15 17.54
C LYS A 4 -8.70 -0.03 16.82
N ASP A 5 -9.44 0.24 15.74
CA ASP A 5 -10.25 -0.75 15.03
C ASP A 5 -10.59 -0.30 13.58
N TYR A 6 -11.37 -1.15 12.89
CA TYR A 6 -11.75 -0.98 11.49
C TYR A 6 -12.60 0.28 11.25
N ASP A 7 -13.56 0.54 12.14
CA ASP A 7 -14.49 1.66 11.99
C ASP A 7 -13.79 3.00 12.20
N ALA A 8 -12.94 3.10 13.23
CA ALA A 8 -12.12 4.28 13.45
C ALA A 8 -11.20 4.58 12.26
N LEU A 9 -10.66 3.54 11.62
CA LEU A 9 -9.83 3.70 10.44
C LEU A 9 -10.65 4.12 9.22
N LYS A 10 -11.84 3.54 9.03
CA LYS A 10 -12.77 3.91 7.95
C LYS A 10 -13.19 5.37 8.05
N GLU A 11 -13.53 5.86 9.25
CA GLU A 11 -13.84 7.27 9.48
C GLU A 11 -12.64 8.18 9.15
N TRP A 12 -11.45 7.81 9.61
CA TRP A 12 -10.23 8.58 9.34
C TRP A 12 -9.90 8.67 7.85
N ILE A 13 -10.00 7.55 7.10
CA ILE A 13 -9.77 7.53 5.66
C ILE A 13 -10.83 8.35 4.92
N SER A 14 -12.10 8.25 5.33
CA SER A 14 -13.22 9.02 4.75
C SER A 14 -12.96 10.53 4.83
N GLY A 15 -12.46 11.01 5.98
CA GLY A 15 -12.10 12.42 6.19
C GLY A 15 -10.96 12.96 5.32
N LYS A 16 -10.28 12.11 4.52
CA LYS A 16 -9.10 12.48 3.71
C LYS A 16 -9.35 12.57 2.21
N ASN A 17 -10.60 12.52 1.76
CA ASN A 17 -10.94 12.45 0.33
C ASN A 17 -10.21 11.28 -0.38
N GLN A 18 -10.23 10.10 0.22
CA GLN A 18 -9.42 8.97 -0.23
C GLN A 18 -9.70 8.55 -1.68
N GLN A 19 -10.95 8.58 -2.15
CA GLN A 19 -11.25 8.28 -3.55
C GLN A 19 -10.48 9.21 -4.50
N LYS A 20 -10.41 10.51 -4.20
CA LYS A 20 -9.64 11.48 -5.00
C LYS A 20 -8.15 11.12 -5.05
N ARG A 21 -7.58 10.61 -3.95
CA ARG A 21 -6.18 10.14 -3.94
C ARG A 21 -6.03 8.89 -4.82
N ILE A 22 -6.97 7.96 -4.76
CA ILE A 22 -6.98 6.77 -5.61
C ILE A 22 -7.06 7.17 -7.09
N ASP A 23 -7.97 8.07 -7.46
CA ASP A 23 -8.13 8.56 -8.83
C ASP A 23 -6.86 9.25 -9.34
N GLN A 24 -6.17 10.02 -8.47
CA GLN A 24 -4.88 10.64 -8.79
C GLN A 24 -3.79 9.60 -9.05
N LEU A 25 -3.73 8.55 -8.23
CA LEU A 25 -2.80 7.44 -8.42
C LEU A 25 -3.11 6.69 -9.73
N ALA A 26 -4.38 6.37 -9.97
CA ALA A 26 -4.85 5.70 -11.18
C ALA A 26 -4.50 6.50 -12.45
N LYS A 27 -4.71 7.82 -12.41
CA LYS A 27 -4.33 8.72 -13.51
C LYS A 27 -2.82 8.78 -13.71
N LYS A 28 -2.05 8.91 -12.64
CA LYS A 28 -0.57 9.02 -12.69
C LYS A 28 0.09 7.74 -13.19
N TYR A 29 -0.47 6.59 -12.85
CA TYR A 29 0.08 5.27 -13.13
C TYR A 29 -0.82 4.46 -14.08
N LYS A 30 -1.55 5.14 -14.97
CA LYS A 30 -2.50 4.49 -15.88
C LYS A 30 -1.84 3.36 -16.68
N GLY A 31 -2.41 2.16 -16.57
CA GLY A 31 -1.94 0.95 -17.25
C GLY A 31 -0.72 0.27 -16.62
N LYS A 32 -0.03 0.92 -15.69
CA LYS A 32 1.15 0.36 -15.02
C LYS A 32 0.76 -0.70 -14.00
N LYS A 33 1.55 -1.76 -13.92
CA LYS A 33 1.37 -2.83 -12.93
C LYS A 33 1.61 -2.31 -11.51
N ALA A 34 0.53 -2.17 -10.75
CA ALA A 34 0.57 -1.70 -9.37
C ALA A 34 0.59 -2.87 -8.40
N VAL A 35 1.51 -2.83 -7.44
CA VAL A 35 1.50 -3.72 -6.28
C VAL A 35 1.15 -2.93 -5.04
N ILE A 36 0.19 -3.44 -4.27
CA ILE A 36 -0.13 -2.87 -2.97
C ILE A 36 0.76 -3.53 -1.92
N TYR A 37 1.52 -2.76 -1.15
CA TYR A 37 2.31 -3.30 -0.05
C TYR A 37 1.61 -3.07 1.29
N GLY A 38 1.32 -4.15 2.01
CA GLY A 38 0.52 -4.18 3.22
C GLY A 38 -0.85 -4.79 2.96
N ALA A 39 -1.16 -5.87 3.69
CA ALA A 39 -2.41 -6.61 3.65
C ALA A 39 -3.10 -6.64 5.04
N GLY A 40 -2.95 -5.54 5.78
CA GLY A 40 -3.56 -5.32 7.08
C GLY A 40 -4.92 -4.65 7.02
N ILE A 41 -5.34 -4.08 8.16
CA ILE A 41 -6.64 -3.43 8.31
C ILE A 41 -6.83 -2.22 7.39
N LEU A 42 -5.76 -1.45 7.11
CA LEU A 42 -5.81 -0.29 6.23
C LEU A 42 -6.13 -0.68 4.78
N SER A 43 -5.40 -1.65 4.22
CA SER A 43 -5.72 -2.20 2.92
C SER A 43 -7.13 -2.80 2.88
N SER A 44 -7.56 -3.51 3.93
CA SER A 44 -8.93 -4.05 3.97
C SER A 44 -9.98 -2.95 3.86
N VAL A 45 -9.87 -1.88 4.65
CA VAL A 45 -10.80 -0.74 4.56
C VAL A 45 -10.76 -0.10 3.16
N ILE A 46 -9.60 0.01 2.53
CA ILE A 46 -9.50 0.60 1.18
C ILE A 46 -10.21 -0.29 0.15
N PHE A 47 -9.90 -1.58 0.12
CA PHE A 47 -10.49 -2.52 -0.84
C PHE A 47 -12.00 -2.68 -0.65
N ASP A 48 -12.48 -2.61 0.59
CA ASP A 48 -13.89 -2.84 0.91
C ASP A 48 -14.79 -1.61 0.64
N ASN A 49 -14.23 -0.40 0.57
CA ASN A 49 -15.02 0.84 0.58
C ASN A 49 -14.72 1.82 -0.55
N TYR A 50 -13.75 1.56 -1.41
CA TYR A 50 -13.35 2.49 -2.48
C TYR A 50 -13.27 1.82 -3.84
N ASN A 51 -13.48 2.60 -4.90
CA ASN A 51 -13.34 2.12 -6.25
C ASN A 51 -11.86 2.07 -6.66
N LEU A 52 -11.35 0.87 -6.88
CA LEU A 52 -9.97 0.60 -7.30
C LEU A 52 -9.86 0.20 -8.79
N SER A 53 -10.97 0.13 -9.53
CA SER A 53 -11.02 -0.47 -10.88
C SER A 53 -10.10 0.19 -11.91
N ASP A 54 -9.77 1.48 -11.74
CA ASP A 54 -8.85 2.19 -12.64
C ASP A 54 -7.36 1.94 -12.31
N LEU A 55 -7.06 1.29 -11.18
CA LEU A 55 -5.72 0.80 -10.86
C LEU A 55 -5.54 -0.62 -11.38
N ASN A 56 -4.51 -0.84 -12.19
CA ASN A 56 -4.09 -2.18 -12.60
C ASN A 56 -3.33 -2.88 -11.46
N ILE A 57 -4.06 -3.32 -10.43
CA ILE A 57 -3.51 -4.03 -9.27
C ILE A 57 -3.19 -5.47 -9.68
N VAL A 58 -1.90 -5.80 -9.73
CA VAL A 58 -1.41 -7.13 -10.12
C VAL A 58 -1.08 -8.03 -8.94
N GLY A 59 -1.04 -7.46 -7.72
CA GLY A 59 -0.84 -8.22 -6.51
C GLY A 59 -0.82 -7.38 -5.24
N VAL A 60 -0.87 -8.07 -4.11
CA VAL A 60 -0.75 -7.50 -2.77
C VAL A 60 0.40 -8.21 -2.04
N ALA A 61 1.38 -7.45 -1.59
CA ALA A 61 2.56 -7.97 -0.89
C ALA A 61 2.45 -7.73 0.62
N ASP A 62 2.68 -8.77 1.44
CA ASP A 62 2.74 -8.66 2.90
C ASP A 62 3.52 -9.85 3.48
N GLN A 63 4.22 -9.63 4.60
CA GLN A 63 5.01 -10.69 5.27
C GLN A 63 4.13 -11.88 5.69
N LYS A 64 2.84 -11.68 5.96
CA LYS A 64 1.96 -12.79 6.35
C LYS A 64 1.79 -13.86 5.25
N PHE A 65 2.18 -13.57 4.02
CA PHE A 65 2.06 -14.50 2.89
C PHE A 65 3.32 -15.34 2.63
N PHE A 66 4.33 -15.33 3.51
CA PHE A 66 5.46 -16.25 3.40
C PHE A 66 4.99 -17.70 3.39
N GLY A 67 5.30 -18.41 2.30
CA GLY A 67 4.91 -19.82 2.11
C GLY A 67 3.40 -20.04 1.97
N SER A 68 2.66 -19.01 1.54
CA SER A 68 1.21 -19.06 1.35
C SER A 68 0.82 -18.74 -0.09
N ASP A 69 -0.15 -19.48 -0.62
CA ASP A 69 -0.79 -19.25 -1.92
C ASP A 69 -2.16 -18.54 -1.77
N GLU A 70 -2.42 -17.93 -0.62
CA GLU A 70 -3.68 -17.21 -0.37
C GLU A 70 -3.87 -16.00 -1.30
N GLU A 71 -5.13 -15.64 -1.53
CA GLU A 71 -5.48 -14.37 -2.18
C GLU A 71 -5.86 -13.32 -1.13
N PHE A 72 -5.60 -12.05 -1.46
CA PHE A 72 -6.09 -10.92 -0.68
C PHE A 72 -7.13 -10.16 -1.48
N LYS A 73 -8.40 -10.22 -1.05
CA LYS A 73 -9.50 -9.46 -1.67
C LYS A 73 -9.61 -9.70 -3.19
N GLY A 74 -9.37 -10.94 -3.63
CA GLY A 74 -9.41 -11.35 -5.04
C GLY A 74 -8.16 -10.99 -5.86
N CYS A 75 -7.09 -10.51 -5.21
CA CYS A 75 -5.80 -10.29 -5.82
C CYS A 75 -4.80 -11.38 -5.41
N LYS A 76 -3.88 -11.72 -6.31
CA LYS A 76 -2.71 -12.55 -6.00
C LYS A 76 -1.97 -11.94 -4.81
N ALA A 77 -1.80 -12.71 -3.74
CA ALA A 77 -0.96 -12.30 -2.62
C ALA A 77 0.45 -12.89 -2.77
N VAL A 78 1.46 -12.14 -2.34
CA VAL A 78 2.86 -12.58 -2.39
C VAL A 78 3.60 -12.16 -1.13
N ALA A 79 4.66 -12.88 -0.78
CA ALA A 79 5.60 -12.39 0.20
C ALA A 79 6.42 -11.22 -0.40
N PRO A 80 6.99 -10.34 0.43
CA PRO A 80 7.79 -9.21 -0.04
C PRO A 80 8.90 -9.61 -1.02
N TYR A 81 9.71 -10.62 -0.70
CA TYR A 81 10.83 -11.04 -1.55
C TYR A 81 10.40 -11.63 -2.90
N ASP A 82 9.16 -12.11 -3.01
CA ASP A 82 8.58 -12.64 -4.25
C ASP A 82 7.94 -11.53 -5.11
N MET A 83 7.92 -10.28 -4.60
CA MET A 83 7.35 -9.14 -5.31
C MET A 83 8.09 -8.83 -6.63
N ALA A 84 9.36 -9.23 -6.77
CA ALA A 84 10.08 -9.11 -8.04
C ALA A 84 9.43 -9.93 -9.17
N GLU A 85 8.86 -11.09 -8.85
CA GLU A 85 8.27 -12.02 -9.82
C GLU A 85 7.01 -11.48 -10.49
N ILE A 86 6.29 -10.60 -9.80
CA ILE A 86 5.09 -9.93 -10.33
C ILE A 86 5.43 -8.67 -11.15
N ASN A 87 6.73 -8.35 -11.31
CA ASN A 87 7.28 -7.29 -12.13
C ASN A 87 6.52 -5.94 -11.94
N PRO A 88 6.55 -5.37 -10.72
CA PRO A 88 5.86 -4.12 -10.40
C PRO A 88 6.48 -2.93 -11.14
N GLU A 89 5.61 -2.05 -11.63
CA GLU A 89 6.00 -0.75 -12.20
C GLU A 89 5.71 0.42 -11.25
N VAL A 90 4.91 0.17 -10.21
CA VAL A 90 4.64 1.08 -9.09
C VAL A 90 4.28 0.28 -7.84
N ILE A 91 4.74 0.74 -6.68
CA ILE A 91 4.36 0.18 -5.39
C ILE A 91 3.55 1.22 -4.61
N ILE A 92 2.40 0.80 -4.10
CA ILE A 92 1.49 1.64 -3.32
C ILE A 92 1.43 1.08 -1.89
N ILE A 93 1.96 1.82 -0.93
CA ILE A 93 2.06 1.39 0.48
C ILE A 93 0.71 1.62 1.19
N ALA A 94 0.12 0.54 1.67
CA ALA A 94 -1.11 0.46 2.45
C ALA A 94 -0.86 0.14 3.92
N THR A 95 0.24 0.66 4.48
CA THR A 95 0.59 0.56 5.91
C THR A 95 0.60 1.94 6.56
N TYR A 96 0.57 1.98 7.89
CA TYR A 96 0.75 3.24 8.60
C TYR A 96 2.20 3.71 8.51
N ASN A 97 3.20 2.88 8.80
CA ASN A 97 4.61 3.29 8.74
C ASN A 97 5.12 3.28 7.28
N THR A 98 4.82 4.35 6.54
CA THR A 98 5.15 4.49 5.12
C THR A 98 6.62 4.83 4.89
N GLY A 99 7.28 5.48 5.85
CA GLY A 99 8.70 5.83 5.77
C GLY A 99 9.56 4.57 5.80
N ASN A 100 9.49 3.82 6.91
CA ASN A 100 10.31 2.64 7.11
C ASN A 100 10.01 1.54 6.09
N VAL A 101 8.75 1.37 5.71
CA VAL A 101 8.39 0.40 4.65
C VAL A 101 8.99 0.79 3.31
N LYS A 102 9.03 2.09 2.99
CA LYS A 102 9.65 2.55 1.74
C LYS A 102 11.14 2.28 1.70
N ASP A 103 11.83 2.46 2.82
CA ASP A 103 13.27 2.21 2.92
C ASP A 103 13.55 0.71 2.89
N PHE A 104 12.81 -0.09 3.66
CA PHE A 104 12.84 -1.56 3.60
C PHE A 104 12.66 -2.11 2.18
N ILE A 105 11.65 -1.62 1.43
CA ILE A 105 11.41 -2.07 0.07
C ILE A 105 12.60 -1.76 -0.85
N LYS A 106 13.23 -0.59 -0.69
CA LYS A 106 14.33 -0.17 -1.54
C LYS A 106 15.66 -0.84 -1.19
N GLU A 107 15.90 -1.06 0.08
CA GLU A 107 17.19 -1.53 0.58
C GLU A 107 17.26 -3.06 0.61
N GLU A 108 16.14 -3.72 0.92
CA GLU A 108 16.11 -5.17 1.15
C GLU A 108 15.33 -5.95 0.09
N ILE A 109 14.20 -5.41 -0.39
CA ILE A 109 13.28 -6.19 -1.23
C ILE A 109 13.58 -6.06 -2.74
N LEU A 110 13.73 -4.82 -3.23
CA LEU A 110 13.97 -4.52 -4.65
C LEU A 110 15.17 -3.56 -4.84
N PRO A 111 16.37 -3.89 -4.34
CA PRO A 111 17.54 -3.01 -4.47
C PRO A 111 17.98 -2.80 -5.92
N ASP A 112 17.78 -3.80 -6.78
CA ASP A 112 18.32 -3.81 -8.15
C ASP A 112 17.31 -3.42 -9.24
N VAL A 113 16.03 -3.24 -8.90
CA VAL A 113 14.94 -3.13 -9.88
C VAL A 113 14.77 -1.67 -10.41
N GLY A 114 15.82 -0.86 -10.28
CA GLY A 114 15.79 0.56 -10.63
C GLY A 114 14.89 1.39 -9.70
N LYS A 115 14.66 2.66 -10.05
CA LYS A 115 13.80 3.57 -9.26
C LYS A 115 12.31 3.30 -9.55
N ILE A 116 11.78 2.19 -9.05
CA ILE A 116 10.32 1.98 -9.01
C ILE A 116 9.69 3.06 -8.12
N PRO A 117 8.67 3.79 -8.59
CA PRO A 117 7.94 4.74 -7.76
C PRO A 117 7.26 4.04 -6.59
N ILE A 118 7.45 4.57 -5.38
CA ILE A 118 6.81 4.10 -4.15
C ILE A 118 5.99 5.24 -3.56
N GLU A 119 4.69 5.00 -3.39
CA GLU A 119 3.69 6.02 -3.05
C GLU A 119 2.83 5.56 -1.86
N PRO A 120 2.46 6.45 -0.94
CA PRO A 120 1.49 6.10 0.09
C PRO A 120 0.08 6.02 -0.50
N PHE A 121 -0.70 5.02 -0.08
CA PHE A 121 -2.09 4.88 -0.51
C PHE A 121 -2.97 5.97 0.10
N VAL A 122 -2.73 6.31 1.37
CA VAL A 122 -3.42 7.38 2.12
C VAL A 122 -2.45 8.52 2.39
N THR A 123 -2.87 9.76 2.14
CA THR A 123 -2.02 10.93 2.40
C THR A 123 -2.08 11.32 3.88
N LYS A 124 -0.92 11.26 4.54
CA LYS A 124 -0.74 11.81 5.89
C LYS A 124 -0.56 13.33 5.86
N SER A 125 -1.19 14.00 6.81
CA SER A 125 -0.92 15.39 7.19
C SER A 125 0.51 15.52 7.72
N LEU A 126 1.02 16.75 7.76
CA LEU A 126 2.35 17.02 8.29
C LEU A 126 2.50 16.55 9.74
N ARG A 127 1.47 16.74 10.57
CA ARG A 127 1.45 16.28 11.97
C ARG A 127 1.57 14.76 12.08
N GLU A 128 0.85 14.02 11.25
CA GLU A 128 0.89 12.55 11.25
C GLU A 128 2.26 12.03 10.81
N LYS A 129 2.91 12.71 9.85
CA LYS A 129 4.28 12.37 9.42
C LYS A 129 5.31 12.63 10.52
N ILE A 130 5.16 13.73 11.26
CA ILE A 130 6.04 14.05 12.39
C ILE A 130 5.85 13.02 13.52
N SER A 131 4.61 12.64 13.83
CA SER A 131 4.33 11.63 14.86
C SER A 131 4.96 10.28 14.51
N GLU A 132 4.88 9.86 13.25
CA GLU A 132 5.53 8.64 12.77
C GLU A 132 7.05 8.67 12.98
N PHE A 133 7.71 9.78 12.61
CA PHE A 133 9.16 9.93 12.79
C PHE A 133 9.62 9.99 14.25
N LEU A 134 8.76 10.44 15.17
CA LEU A 134 9.09 10.53 16.60
C LEU A 134 8.80 9.23 17.37
N GLU A 135 8.07 8.29 16.76
CA GLU A 135 7.73 6.98 17.33
C GLU A 135 8.70 5.86 16.87
N ASP A 136 9.59 6.15 15.92
CA ASP A 136 10.69 5.29 15.45
C ASP A 136 12.00 5.59 16.18
#